data_AF-A0A9E5QX02-F1
#
_entry.id   AF-A0A9E5QX02-F1
#
_cell.length_a   1.000
_cell.length_b   1.000
_cell.length_c   1.000
_cell.angle_alpha   90.00
_cell.angle_beta   90.00
_cell.angle_gamma   90.00
#
_symmetry.space_group_name_H-M   'P 1'
#
loop_
_entity.id
_entity.type
_entity.pdbx_description
1 polymer ?
#
loop_
_entity_poly.entity_id
_entity_poly.type
_entity_poly.pdbx_seq_one_letter_code
_entity_poly.pdbx_strand_id
1 'polypeptide(L)'
;MASSSTLMAQELPTLTPRSYEYYQVTTIESVVPAGLGRSRMLIRDENGRQEELKLENFFSAVGINFGNIMSNEAMIGNKIQQLSDQGWELYNTAGGVYSADTSTG
;
A
#
# COMPACT_ATOMS: atom_id res chain seq x y z
N MET A 1 -52.56 -37.94 1.26
CA MET A 1 -52.30 -36.53 0.96
C MET A 1 -50.84 -36.26 1.28
N ALA A 2 -49.97 -36.15 0.27
CA ALA A 2 -48.57 -35.83 0.48
C ALA A 2 -48.42 -34.31 0.36
N SER A 3 -48.02 -33.67 1.45
CA SER A 3 -47.75 -32.23 1.50
C SER A 3 -46.48 -31.93 0.72
N SER A 4 -46.60 -31.22 -0.39
CA SER A 4 -45.45 -30.70 -1.14
C SER A 4 -44.88 -29.49 -0.40
N SER A 5 -43.70 -29.66 0.19
CA SER A 5 -42.92 -28.56 0.76
C SER A 5 -42.16 -27.86 -0.36
N THR A 6 -42.55 -26.62 -0.67
CA THR A 6 -41.80 -25.74 -1.58
C THR A 6 -40.53 -25.27 -0.86
N LEU A 7 -39.37 -25.73 -1.33
CA LEU A 7 -38.08 -25.20 -0.91
C LEU A 7 -37.83 -23.88 -1.64
N MET A 8 -37.69 -22.79 -0.89
CA MET A 8 -37.18 -21.52 -1.42
C MET A 8 -35.67 -21.63 -1.56
N ALA A 9 -35.16 -21.57 -2.78
CA ALA A 9 -33.73 -21.42 -3.02
C ALA A 9 -33.31 -20.01 -2.58
N GLN A 10 -32.33 -19.94 -1.67
CA GLN A 10 -31.69 -18.68 -1.29
C GLN A 10 -30.89 -18.16 -2.49
N GLU A 11 -31.28 -17.02 -3.06
CA GLU A 11 -30.51 -16.36 -4.12
C GLU A 11 -29.13 -15.97 -3.55
N LEU A 12 -28.08 -16.63 -4.03
CA LEU A 12 -26.71 -16.23 -3.73
C LEU A 12 -26.46 -14.84 -4.36
N PRO A 13 -25.80 -13.91 -3.66
CA PRO A 13 -25.45 -12.63 -4.24
C PRO A 13 -24.68 -12.87 -5.54
N THR A 14 -25.16 -12.30 -6.63
CA THR A 14 -24.47 -12.35 -7.92
C THR A 14 -23.14 -11.64 -7.77
N LEU A 15 -22.05 -12.40 -7.79
CA LEU A 15 -20.68 -11.88 -7.85
C LEU A 15 -20.48 -11.27 -9.23
N THR A 16 -20.98 -10.05 -9.44
CA THR A 16 -20.59 -9.26 -10.60
C THR A 16 -19.10 -8.94 -10.44
N PRO A 17 -18.22 -9.34 -11.38
CA PRO A 17 -16.83 -8.93 -11.34
C PRO A 17 -16.79 -7.41 -11.49
N ARG A 18 -16.52 -6.71 -10.39
CA ARG A 18 -16.37 -5.26 -10.40
C ARG A 18 -15.02 -4.94 -11.02
N SER A 19 -15.01 -4.26 -12.17
CA SER A 19 -13.79 -3.68 -12.71
C SER A 19 -13.44 -2.48 -11.83
N TYR A 20 -12.28 -2.54 -11.17
CA TYR A 20 -11.79 -1.42 -10.37
C TYR A 20 -10.70 -0.71 -11.15
N GLU A 21 -10.83 0.61 -11.23
CA GLU A 21 -9.69 1.47 -11.44
C GLU A 21 -9.01 1.67 -10.08
N TYR A 22 -7.69 1.77 -10.07
CA TYR A 22 -6.93 1.93 -8.83
C TYR A 22 -5.76 2.87 -9.04
N TYR A 23 -5.53 3.71 -8.02
CA TYR A 23 -4.21 4.22 -7.76
C TYR A 23 -3.43 3.17 -6.96
N GLN A 24 -2.19 2.92 -7.38
CA GLN A 24 -1.25 2.15 -6.57
C GLN A 24 -0.24 3.12 -5.95
N VAL A 25 -0.26 3.24 -4.62
CA VAL A 25 0.76 3.95 -3.85
C VAL A 25 1.67 2.91 -3.20
N THR A 26 2.97 2.96 -3.49
CA THR A 26 3.96 2.02 -2.95
C THR A 26 5.10 2.80 -2.31
N THR A 27 5.34 2.57 -1.03
CA THR A 27 6.46 3.15 -0.29
C THR A 27 7.55 2.11 -0.11
N ILE A 28 8.76 2.43 -0.56
CA ILE A 28 9.96 1.61 -0.35
C ILE A 28 10.83 2.39 0.62
N GLU A 29 11.05 1.81 1.80
CA GLU A 29 11.87 2.41 2.85
C GLU A 29 13.23 1.72 2.95
N SER A 30 14.30 2.51 3.00
CA SER A 30 15.64 1.96 3.10
C SER A 30 15.99 1.55 4.53
N VAL A 31 16.36 0.28 4.67
CA VAL A 31 16.99 -0.30 5.86
C VAL A 31 18.51 -0.48 5.70
N VAL A 32 19.11 0.18 4.70
CA VAL A 32 20.54 0.01 4.40
C VAL A 32 21.39 0.74 5.44
N PRO A 33 22.40 0.08 6.04
CA PRO A 33 23.32 0.71 6.98
C PRO A 33 23.98 1.97 6.39
N ALA A 34 24.29 2.93 7.26
CA ALA A 34 24.87 4.22 6.91
C ALA A 34 24.01 5.11 5.97
N GLY A 35 22.73 4.77 5.75
CA GLY A 35 21.79 5.63 5.04
C GLY A 35 22.07 5.76 3.55
N LEU A 36 22.72 4.77 2.93
CA LEU A 36 23.06 4.78 1.51
C LEU A 36 21.89 4.38 0.60
N GLY A 37 20.78 3.88 1.15
CA GLY A 37 19.64 3.56 0.32
C GLY A 37 18.85 4.80 -0.10
N ARG A 38 17.83 4.55 -0.90
CA ARG A 38 17.02 5.55 -1.57
C ARG A 38 15.57 5.25 -1.28
N SER A 39 15.05 5.74 -0.16
CA SER A 39 13.62 5.64 0.11
C SER A 39 12.82 6.37 -0.99
N ARG A 40 11.71 5.78 -1.43
CA ARG A 40 10.86 6.28 -2.52
C ARG A 40 9.40 5.99 -2.27
N MET A 41 8.55 6.93 -2.67
CA MET A 41 7.13 6.67 -2.88
C MET A 41 6.88 6.65 -4.38
N LEU A 42 6.31 5.54 -4.86
CA LEU A 42 5.90 5.35 -6.24
C LEU A 42 4.38 5.41 -6.29
N ILE A 43 3.86 6.26 -7.15
CA ILE A 43 2.42 6.37 -7.40
C ILE A 43 2.16 6.01 -8.84
N ARG A 44 1.25 5.08 -9.07
CA ARG A 44 0.76 4.72 -10.40
C ARG A 44 -0.72 5.10 -10.47
N ASP A 45 -1.09 5.85 -11.49
CA ASP A 45 -2.48 6.25 -11.75
C ASP A 45 -3.24 5.19 -12.56
N GLU A 46 -4.54 5.43 -12.76
CA GLU A 46 -5.45 4.57 -13.50
C GLU A 46 -5.07 4.42 -15.00
N ASN A 47 -4.32 5.39 -15.53
CA ASN A 47 -3.82 5.39 -16.91
C ASN A 47 -2.43 4.72 -17.03
N GLY A 48 -1.88 4.21 -15.92
CA GLY A 48 -0.60 3.54 -15.87
C GLY A 48 0.62 4.48 -15.86
N ARG A 49 0.43 5.79 -15.69
CA ARG A 49 1.52 6.77 -15.54
C ARG A 49 2.10 6.67 -14.14
N GLN A 50 3.41 6.86 -14.03
CA GLN A 50 4.13 6.74 -12.76
C GLN A 50 4.71 8.08 -12.31
N GLU A 51 4.45 8.42 -11.06
CA GLU A 51 5.07 9.51 -10.30
C GLU A 51 6.02 8.91 -9.26
N GLU A 52 7.20 9.50 -9.08
CA GLU A 52 8.16 9.12 -8.04
C GLU A 52 8.46 10.31 -7.15
N LEU A 53 8.22 10.15 -5.84
CA LEU A 53 8.60 11.11 -4.82
C LEU A 53 9.74 10.55 -3.99
N LYS A 54 10.72 11.40 -3.68
CA LYS A 54 11.82 11.04 -2.79
C LYS A 54 11.33 11.07 -1.34
N LEU A 55 11.69 10.03 -0.61
CA LEU A 55 11.51 9.93 0.83
C LEU A 55 12.89 9.97 1.51
N GLU A 56 12.92 10.37 2.77
CA GLU A 56 14.13 10.44 3.58
C GLU A 56 14.53 9.07 4.12
N ASN A 57 15.81 8.87 4.42
CA ASN A 57 16.29 7.58 4.92
C ASN A 57 16.03 7.39 6.41
N PHE A 58 15.65 6.18 6.83
CA PHE A 58 15.40 5.85 8.23
C PHE A 58 16.69 5.62 9.03
N PHE A 59 17.75 5.11 8.40
CA PHE A 59 18.98 4.71 9.09
C PHE A 59 20.15 5.62 8.73
N SER A 60 21.04 5.79 9.70
CA SER A 60 22.32 6.47 9.58
C SER A 60 23.40 5.66 10.32
N ALA A 61 24.65 6.12 10.28
CA ALA A 61 25.72 5.49 11.07
C ALA A 61 25.49 5.57 12.60
N VAL A 62 24.68 6.53 13.06
CA VAL A 62 24.40 6.75 14.49
C VAL A 62 23.10 6.09 14.95
N GLY A 63 22.36 5.44 14.05
CA GLY A 63 21.09 4.78 14.33
C GLY A 63 19.92 5.34 13.53
N ILE A 64 18.71 5.18 14.07
CA ILE A 64 17.45 5.53 13.42
C ILE A 64 17.17 7.03 13.50
N ASN A 65 16.77 7.65 12.39
CA ASN A 65 16.35 9.04 12.31
C ASN A 65 14.83 9.16 12.36
N PHE A 66 14.29 9.40 13.56
CA PHE A 66 12.84 9.59 13.75
C PHE A 66 12.28 10.84 13.09
N GLY A 67 13.10 11.89 12.89
CA GLY A 67 12.68 13.08 12.16
C GLY A 67 12.34 12.76 10.71
N ASN A 68 13.20 11.97 10.05
CA ASN A 68 12.97 11.48 8.70
C ASN A 68 11.72 10.60 8.62
N ILE A 69 11.53 9.69 9.58
CA ILE A 69 10.33 8.85 9.66
C ILE A 69 9.07 9.71 9.74
N MET A 70 9.00 10.66 10.69
CA MET A 70 7.83 11.52 10.85
C MET A 70 7.54 12.37 9.60
N SER A 71 8.59 12.86 8.94
CA SER A 71 8.46 13.60 7.68
C SER A 71 7.89 12.71 6.57
N ASN A 72 8.39 11.49 6.42
CA ASN A 72 7.89 10.53 5.44
C ASN A 72 6.44 10.15 5.71
N GLU A 73 6.07 9.85 6.96
CA GLU A 73 4.69 9.55 7.37
C GLU A 73 3.74 10.69 7.01
N ALA A 74 4.13 11.94 7.24
CA ALA A 74 3.33 13.10 6.85
C ALA A 74 3.16 13.18 5.32
N MET A 75 4.22 12.93 4.54
CA MET A 75 4.13 12.92 3.07
C MET A 75 3.22 11.80 2.55
N ILE A 76 3.31 10.59 3.13
CA ILE A 76 2.46 9.45 2.78
C ILE A 76 1.01 9.77 3.13
N GLY A 77 0.74 10.20 4.35
CA GLY A 77 -0.59 10.60 4.80
C GLY A 77 -1.21 11.67 3.92
N ASN A 78 -0.44 12.71 3.56
CA ASN A 78 -0.91 13.78 2.69
C ASN A 78 -1.29 13.27 1.29
N LYS A 79 -0.53 12.33 0.71
CA LYS A 79 -0.89 11.74 -0.60
C LYS A 79 -2.16 10.91 -0.51
N ILE A 80 -2.33 10.11 0.54
CA ILE A 80 -3.55 9.32 0.75
C ILE A 80 -4.76 10.25 0.98
N GLN A 81 -4.60 11.30 1.78
CA GLN A 81 -5.65 12.30 1.97
C GLN A 81 -6.00 13.00 0.65
N GLN A 82 -5.01 13.39 -0.14
CA GLN A 82 -5.25 14.00 -1.46
C GLN A 82 -6.07 13.10 -2.38
N LEU A 83 -5.78 11.79 -2.41
CA LEU A 83 -6.56 10.83 -3.19
C LEU A 83 -7.98 10.67 -2.61
N SER A 84 -8.12 10.67 -1.29
CA SER A 84 -9.43 10.66 -0.62
C SER A 84 -10.26 11.90 -0.96
N ASP A 85 -9.65 13.08 -0.98
CA ASP A 85 -10.31 14.34 -1.35
C ASP A 85 -10.74 14.36 -2.83
N GLN A 86 -10.08 13.56 -3.68
CA GLN A 86 -10.45 13.32 -5.08
C GLN A 86 -11.56 12.27 -5.25
N GLY A 87 -12.03 11.66 -4.15
CA GLY A 87 -13.09 10.65 -4.17
C GLY A 87 -12.61 9.21 -4.31
N TRP A 88 -11.30 8.96 -4.20
CA TRP A 88 -10.76 7.60 -4.17
C TRP A 88 -10.89 7.00 -2.77
N GLU A 89 -11.31 5.74 -2.70
CA GLU A 89 -11.40 5.00 -1.44
C GLU A 89 -10.23 4.01 -1.29
N LEU A 90 -9.71 3.89 -0.07
CA LEU A 90 -8.70 2.90 0.23
C LEU A 90 -9.31 1.49 0.17
N TYR A 91 -8.94 0.73 -0.85
CA TYR A 91 -9.46 -0.62 -1.05
C TYR A 91 -8.67 -1.70 -0.31
N ASN A 92 -7.33 -1.60 -0.31
CA ASN A 92 -6.45 -2.59 0.30
C ASN A 92 -5.13 -1.95 0.75
N THR A 93 -4.54 -2.53 1.79
CA THR A 93 -3.18 -2.23 2.25
C THR A 93 -2.41 -3.53 2.42
N ALA A 94 -1.17 -3.57 1.94
CA ALA A 94 -0.27 -4.69 2.16
C ALA A 94 1.09 -4.15 2.62
N GLY A 95 1.66 -4.79 3.65
CA GLY A 95 3.01 -4.51 4.14
C GLY A 95 3.96 -5.66 3.85
N GLY A 96 5.25 -5.36 3.79
CA GLY A 96 6.30 -6.36 3.63
C GLY A 96 7.63 -5.81 4.15
N VAL A 97 8.48 -6.70 4.65
CA VAL A 97 9.85 -6.38 5.08
C VAL A 97 10.78 -7.37 4.40
N TYR A 98 11.89 -6.86 3.87
CA TYR A 98 12.98 -7.69 3.37
C TYR A 98 14.24 -7.41 4.19
N SER A 99 14.83 -8.47 4.74
CA SER A 99 16.15 -8.46 5.35
C SER A 99 17.08 -9.35 4.52
N ALA A 100 18.29 -8.87 4.22
CA ALA A 100 19.31 -9.76 3.67
C ALA A 100 19.67 -10.82 4.72
N ASP A 101 19.58 -12.10 4.35
CA ASP A 101 20.04 -13.21 5.20
C ASP A 101 21.54 -13.03 5.48
N THR A 102 21.90 -12.86 6.75
CA THR A 102 23.30 -12.87 7.19
C THR A 102 23.86 -14.29 7.36
N SER A 103 23.38 -15.28 6.59
CA SER A 103 23.83 -16.67 6.66
C SER A 103 24.46 -17.14 5.34
N THR A 104 25.54 -16.49 4.94
CA THR A 104 26.61 -17.14 4.19
C THR A 104 27.91 -16.85 4.92
N GLY A 105 28.12 -17.63 5.99
CA GLY A 105 29.44 -17.84 6.55
C GLY A 105 30.32 -18.66 5.62
#